data_AF-A0A199W7E6-F1
#
_entry.id   AF-A0A199W7E6-F1
#
_cell.length_a   1.000
_cell.length_b   1.000
_cell.length_c   1.000
_cell.angle_alpha   90.00
_cell.angle_beta   90.00
_cell.angle_gamma   90.00
#
_symmetry.space_group_name_H-M   'P 1'
#
loop_
_entity.id
_entity.type
_entity.pdbx_description
1 polymer ?
#
loop_
_entity_poly.entity_id
_entity_poly.type
_entity_poly.pdbx_seq_one_letter_code
_entity_poly.pdbx_strand_id
1 'polypeptide(L)'
;MAASGDEVKLLGAWASTYVIRAKIALQLKGVSYEYLEQQLWENQSELLLKSNPVYKKVPVLIHNDRPICESAIILQYIDDVWAGTGPSILPSDPYERAIARFWARYIDDTWLSATIKIIKVNTEKEKAETIEQSFAGLSLLEEAYEKSFKGKPFFGGDNIGYLDIAFGSFLCWVKAIEKISDVKLIDEAKFPLLAKWAERFGSVAAVKEHIPNTDKLVECYSKQESLSQIKGGVFNEMNQPSLIISFRVIIKAKVEKKKVETIEQSFEDSAYEKSLKGKPFFGTDNVRYLDIAFRYFLCWVKMIEKISWVERLSSIKVVKEHIPQSDKLVEFYSKVLKPMRNASAPKQLI
;
A
#
# COMPACT_ATOMS: atom_id res chain seq x y z
N MET A 1 30.97 22.65 -8.81
CA MET A 1 30.55 23.09 -7.46
C MET A 1 29.08 23.47 -7.58
N ALA A 2 28.16 22.66 -7.08
CA ALA A 2 26.76 23.09 -6.96
C ALA A 2 26.74 24.34 -6.06
N ALA A 3 25.96 25.36 -6.43
CA ALA A 3 25.83 26.59 -5.67
C ALA A 3 25.47 26.23 -4.22
N SER A 4 26.27 26.70 -3.26
CA SER A 4 26.24 26.35 -1.84
C SER A 4 25.03 26.94 -1.09
N GLY A 5 23.84 26.93 -1.69
CA GLY A 5 22.65 27.60 -1.15
C GLY A 5 21.30 26.94 -1.46
N ASP A 6 21.24 25.89 -2.28
CA ASP A 6 19.97 25.21 -2.57
C ASP A 6 19.71 24.05 -1.59
N GLU A 7 18.63 24.16 -0.83
CA GLU A 7 18.13 23.10 0.04
C GLU A 7 17.22 22.17 -0.76
N VAL A 8 17.66 20.92 -0.93
CA VAL A 8 16.94 19.89 -1.69
C VAL A 8 16.56 18.73 -0.77
N LYS A 9 15.27 18.41 -0.69
CA LYS A 9 14.74 17.24 0.01
C LYS A 9 13.95 16.36 -0.96
N LEU A 10 14.05 15.04 -0.79
CA LEU A 10 13.25 14.08 -1.55
C LEU A 10 12.42 13.23 -0.60
N LEU A 11 11.10 13.47 -0.60
CA LEU A 11 10.14 12.59 0.07
C LEU A 11 9.93 11.36 -0.81
N GLY A 12 10.22 10.18 -0.28
CA GLY A 12 10.18 8.95 -1.07
C GLY A 12 9.93 7.70 -0.25
N ALA A 13 9.66 6.61 -0.95
CA ALA A 13 9.66 5.27 -0.37
C ALA A 13 10.70 4.44 -1.13
N TRP A 14 11.54 3.69 -0.41
CA TRP A 14 12.70 3.02 -1.00
C TRP A 14 12.34 2.04 -2.13
N ALA A 15 11.14 1.45 -2.06
CA ALA A 15 10.64 0.49 -3.05
C ALA A 15 9.94 1.14 -4.25
N SER A 16 9.75 2.47 -4.26
CA SER A 16 9.00 3.15 -5.33
C SER A 16 9.88 3.46 -6.53
N THR A 17 9.45 2.99 -7.71
CA THR A 17 10.15 3.19 -8.99
C THR A 17 10.14 4.65 -9.41
N TYR A 18 9.02 5.33 -9.16
CA TYR A 18 8.89 6.76 -9.39
C TYR A 18 9.87 7.58 -8.53
N VAL A 19 10.17 7.13 -7.32
CA VAL A 19 11.19 7.76 -6.45
C VAL A 19 12.60 7.48 -6.98
N ILE A 20 12.87 6.26 -7.44
CA ILE A 20 14.14 5.88 -8.06
C ILE A 20 14.48 6.79 -9.25
N ARG A 21 13.49 7.20 -10.06
CA ARG A 21 13.69 8.19 -11.13
C ARG A 21 14.33 9.47 -10.63
N ALA A 22 13.77 10.07 -9.58
CA ALA A 22 14.28 11.29 -8.98
C ALA A 22 15.69 11.10 -8.39
N LYS A 23 15.94 9.97 -7.70
CA LYS A 23 17.27 9.65 -7.16
C LYS A 23 18.34 9.57 -8.25
N ILE A 24 18.07 8.82 -9.33
CA ILE A 24 19.00 8.70 -10.46
C ILE A 24 19.27 10.06 -11.10
N ALA A 25 18.24 10.88 -11.32
CA ALA A 25 18.42 12.20 -11.92
C ALA A 25 19.25 13.16 -11.04
N LEU A 26 18.98 13.21 -9.73
CA LEU A 26 19.77 14.02 -8.78
C LEU A 26 21.23 13.55 -8.77
N GLN A 27 21.47 12.23 -8.79
CA GLN A 27 22.81 11.66 -8.80
C GLN A 27 23.57 11.95 -10.10
N LEU A 28 22.91 11.85 -11.26
CA LEU A 28 23.50 12.24 -12.56
C LEU A 28 23.88 13.72 -12.58
N LYS A 29 23.07 14.59 -11.96
CA LYS A 29 23.33 16.03 -11.86
C LYS A 29 24.34 16.41 -10.78
N GLY A 30 24.75 15.46 -9.93
CA GLY A 30 25.64 15.70 -8.80
C GLY A 30 25.03 16.59 -7.71
N VAL A 31 23.70 16.53 -7.55
CA VAL A 31 22.95 17.34 -6.58
C VAL A 31 22.84 16.59 -5.27
N SER A 32 23.37 17.18 -4.18
CA SER A 32 23.17 16.65 -2.83
C SER A 32 21.74 16.93 -2.36
N TYR A 33 21.12 15.97 -1.68
CA TYR A 33 19.76 16.11 -1.16
C TYR A 33 19.56 15.30 0.13
N GLU A 34 18.64 15.75 0.97
CA GLU A 34 18.15 14.97 2.11
C GLU A 34 17.05 14.01 1.65
N TYR A 35 17.22 12.71 1.92
CA TYR A 35 16.19 11.71 1.63
C TYR A 35 15.32 11.43 2.85
N LEU A 36 14.01 11.67 2.72
CA LEU A 36 13.04 11.48 3.80
C LEU A 36 12.11 10.31 3.47
N GLU A 37 12.37 9.15 4.07
CA GLU A 37 11.55 7.94 3.88
C GLU A 37 10.12 8.16 4.40
N GLN A 38 9.13 7.81 3.58
CA GLN A 38 7.70 7.98 3.83
C GLN A 38 7.00 6.64 3.96
N GLN A 39 6.04 6.58 4.88
CA GLN A 39 5.04 5.50 4.90
C GLN A 39 3.96 5.79 3.86
N LEU A 40 3.66 4.82 2.99
CA LEU A 40 2.73 5.02 1.87
C LEU A 40 1.27 4.68 2.18
N TRP A 41 1.04 3.77 3.13
CA TRP A 41 -0.27 3.15 3.35
C TRP A 41 -0.97 3.64 4.61
N GLU A 42 -0.24 3.71 5.72
CA GLU A 42 -0.76 4.13 7.02
C GLU A 42 0.14 5.22 7.59
N ASN A 43 -0.45 6.16 8.32
CA ASN A 43 0.28 7.21 9.01
C ASN A 43 1.23 8.00 8.08
N GLN A 44 0.72 8.39 6.90
CA GLN A 44 1.43 9.29 6.00
C GLN A 44 1.83 10.57 6.76
N SER A 45 3.07 11.02 6.57
CA SER A 45 3.58 12.17 7.32
C SER A 45 2.81 13.45 7.00
N GLU A 46 2.69 14.34 7.97
CA GLU A 46 2.11 15.68 7.73
C GLU A 46 2.87 16.44 6.65
N LEU A 47 4.19 16.25 6.56
CA LEU A 47 5.01 16.86 5.53
C LEU A 47 4.57 16.41 4.15
N LEU A 48 4.40 15.10 3.91
CA LEU A 48 3.90 14.58 2.63
C LEU A 48 2.50 15.10 2.32
N LEU A 49 1.59 15.10 3.30
CA LEU A 49 0.21 15.57 3.12
C LEU A 49 0.13 17.07 2.80
N LYS A 50 1.03 17.89 3.38
CA LYS A 50 1.14 19.33 3.10
C LYS A 50 1.82 19.60 1.76
N SER A 51 2.85 18.82 1.40
CA SER A 51 3.62 19.03 0.17
C SER A 51 2.93 18.48 -1.09
N ASN A 52 2.11 17.43 -0.97
CA ASN A 52 1.27 16.89 -2.07
C ASN A 52 -0.17 16.67 -1.59
N PRO A 53 -0.96 17.74 -1.36
CA PRO A 53 -2.32 17.63 -0.83
C PRO A 53 -3.30 16.97 -1.82
N VAL A 54 -3.00 17.05 -3.12
CA VAL A 54 -3.86 16.53 -4.21
C VAL A 54 -3.80 15.00 -4.25
N TYR A 55 -2.61 14.44 -4.41
CA TYR A 55 -2.45 13.00 -4.62
C TYR A 55 -1.95 12.25 -3.40
N LYS A 56 -1.29 12.94 -2.45
CA LYS A 56 -0.73 12.33 -1.23
C LYS A 56 0.22 11.16 -1.56
N LYS A 57 0.96 11.31 -2.66
CA LYS A 57 1.87 10.31 -3.24
C LYS A 57 3.30 10.82 -3.27
N VAL A 58 4.23 9.88 -3.24
CA VAL A 58 5.65 10.10 -3.52
C VAL A 58 5.98 9.73 -4.97
N PRO A 59 7.06 10.26 -5.57
CA PRO A 59 8.01 11.23 -5.01
C PRO A 59 7.43 12.64 -4.86
N VAL A 60 7.98 13.38 -3.90
CA VAL A 60 7.89 14.84 -3.83
C VAL A 60 9.29 15.40 -3.66
N LEU A 61 9.76 16.20 -4.61
CA LEU A 61 11.00 16.96 -4.48
C LEU A 61 10.66 18.30 -3.85
N ILE A 62 11.33 18.69 -2.77
CA ILE A 62 11.21 20.01 -2.17
C ILE A 62 12.51 20.75 -2.46
N HIS A 63 12.43 21.83 -3.22
CA HIS A 63 13.58 22.67 -3.56
C HIS A 63 13.35 24.09 -3.05
N ASN A 64 14.12 24.49 -2.04
CA ASN A 64 13.97 25.76 -1.32
C ASN A 64 12.51 25.96 -0.85
N ASP A 65 12.01 25.00 -0.07
CA ASP A 65 10.65 24.90 0.47
C ASP A 65 9.50 24.86 -0.55
N ARG A 66 9.80 24.72 -1.85
CA ARG A 66 8.79 24.59 -2.91
C ARG A 66 8.64 23.12 -3.32
N PRO A 67 7.46 22.49 -3.13
CA PRO A 67 7.25 21.11 -3.51
C PRO A 67 6.95 20.97 -5.01
N ILE A 68 7.57 19.97 -5.64
CA ILE A 68 7.34 19.49 -7.00
C ILE A 68 6.93 18.03 -6.91
N CYS A 69 5.77 17.72 -7.48
CA CYS A 69 5.17 16.39 -7.48
C CYS A 69 5.27 15.74 -8.87
N GLU A 70 4.95 14.44 -8.94
CA GLU A 70 5.00 13.61 -10.16
C GLU A 70 6.42 13.38 -10.70
N SER A 71 6.86 12.11 -10.73
CA SER A 71 8.25 11.77 -11.09
C SER A 71 8.69 12.30 -12.46
N ALA A 72 7.81 12.26 -13.46
CA ALA A 72 8.09 12.78 -14.80
C ALA A 72 8.27 14.31 -14.82
N ILE A 73 7.55 15.04 -13.97
CA ILE A 73 7.70 16.49 -13.83
C ILE A 73 8.97 16.81 -13.06
N ILE A 74 9.23 16.07 -11.97
CA ILE A 74 10.45 16.19 -11.17
C ILE A 74 11.71 15.97 -12.03
N LEU A 75 11.71 14.97 -12.92
CA LEU A 75 12.84 14.75 -13.85
C LEU A 75 13.13 15.97 -14.73
N GLN A 76 12.09 16.58 -15.29
CA GLN A 76 12.22 17.76 -16.14
C GLN A 76 12.69 18.97 -15.33
N TYR A 77 12.11 19.18 -14.16
CA TYR A 77 12.53 20.23 -13.24
C TYR A 77 14.01 20.10 -12.86
N ILE A 78 14.47 18.88 -12.56
CA ILE A 78 15.87 18.62 -12.27
C ILE A 78 16.76 18.96 -13.47
N ASP A 79 16.34 18.58 -14.67
CA ASP A 79 17.12 18.86 -15.89
C ASP A 79 17.19 20.36 -16.21
N ASP A 80 16.10 21.10 -16.01
CA ASP A 80 16.01 22.53 -16.28
C ASP A 80 16.80 23.36 -15.25
N VAL A 81 16.62 23.09 -13.95
CA VAL A 81 17.27 23.86 -12.87
C VAL A 81 18.78 23.62 -12.84
N TRP A 82 19.19 22.37 -13.03
CA TRP A 82 20.59 21.96 -13.01
C TRP A 82 21.12 21.67 -14.43
N ALA A 83 20.66 22.42 -15.43
CA ALA A 83 21.12 22.28 -16.82
C ALA A 83 22.64 22.48 -16.99
N GLY A 84 23.27 23.24 -16.10
CA GLY A 84 24.71 23.51 -16.09
C GLY A 84 25.57 22.49 -15.33
N THR A 85 24.99 21.45 -14.72
CA THR A 85 25.74 20.41 -14.00
C THR A 85 25.37 19.02 -14.50
N GLY A 86 26.37 18.15 -14.67
CA GLY A 86 26.16 16.79 -15.18
C GLY A 86 25.63 16.73 -16.62
N PRO A 87 25.25 15.54 -17.11
CA PRO A 87 24.68 15.37 -18.45
C PRO A 87 23.24 15.89 -18.53
N SER A 88 22.81 16.33 -19.71
CA SER A 88 21.41 16.60 -20.01
C SER A 88 20.60 15.31 -20.02
N ILE A 89 19.42 15.34 -19.39
CA ILE A 89 18.52 14.18 -19.32
C ILE A 89 17.59 14.17 -20.54
N LEU A 90 17.02 15.32 -20.91
CA LEU A 90 16.21 15.46 -22.11
C LEU A 90 17.08 15.80 -23.34
N PRO A 91 16.67 15.33 -24.54
CA PRO A 91 17.24 15.80 -25.79
C PRO A 91 17.06 17.32 -25.96
N SER A 92 18.03 17.96 -26.60
CA SER A 92 17.97 19.40 -26.94
C SER A 92 16.98 19.67 -28.07
N ASP A 93 16.86 18.73 -29.02
CA ASP A 93 15.92 18.86 -30.13
C ASP A 93 14.46 18.77 -29.64
N PRO A 94 13.58 19.72 -30.00
CA PRO A 94 12.19 19.73 -29.54
C PRO A 94 11.39 18.49 -29.94
N TYR A 95 11.63 17.92 -31.12
CA TYR A 95 10.93 16.73 -31.60
C TYR A 95 11.38 15.50 -30.84
N GLU A 96 12.68 15.26 -30.73
CA GLU A 96 13.24 14.15 -29.94
C GLU A 96 12.77 14.20 -28.49
N ARG A 97 12.72 15.40 -27.90
CA ARG A 97 12.18 15.63 -26.56
C ARG A 97 10.70 15.25 -26.45
N ALA A 98 9.89 15.54 -27.46
CA ALA A 98 8.49 15.13 -27.51
C ALA A 98 8.35 13.60 -27.62
N ILE A 99 9.18 12.95 -28.44
CA ILE A 99 9.23 11.50 -28.59
C ILE A 99 9.63 10.81 -27.28
N ALA A 100 10.66 11.30 -26.58
CA ALA A 100 11.08 10.77 -25.29
C ALA A 100 9.94 10.85 -24.25
N ARG A 101 9.21 11.97 -24.21
CA ARG A 101 8.04 12.15 -23.34
C ARG A 101 6.88 11.22 -23.69
N PHE A 102 6.61 11.02 -24.98
CA PHE A 102 5.60 10.07 -25.46
C PHE A 102 5.89 8.65 -24.97
N TRP A 103 7.13 8.17 -25.17
CA TRP A 103 7.50 6.83 -24.75
C TRP A 103 7.50 6.64 -23.23
N ALA A 104 7.94 7.65 -22.47
CA ALA A 104 7.83 7.59 -21.01
C ALA A 104 6.36 7.49 -20.55
N ARG A 105 5.45 8.21 -21.21
CA ARG A 105 4.01 8.12 -20.94
C ARG A 105 3.46 6.74 -21.29
N TYR A 106 3.85 6.19 -22.45
CA TYR A 106 3.49 4.84 -22.88
C TYR A 106 3.94 3.78 -21.85
N ILE A 107 5.17 3.90 -21.36
CA ILE A 107 5.68 3.01 -20.31
C ILE A 107 4.79 3.09 -19.06
N ASP A 108 4.50 4.29 -18.57
CA ASP A 108 3.72 4.47 -17.34
C ASP A 108 2.27 3.99 -17.47
N ASP A 109 1.59 4.35 -18.54
CA ASP A 109 0.16 4.03 -18.73
C ASP A 109 -0.11 2.62 -19.17
N THR A 110 0.71 2.12 -20.08
CA THR A 110 0.40 0.91 -20.82
C THR A 110 1.25 -0.23 -20.31
N TRP A 111 2.56 -0.16 -20.53
CA TRP A 111 3.43 -1.31 -20.28
C TRP A 111 3.56 -1.63 -18.78
N LEU A 112 3.82 -0.62 -17.95
CA LEU A 112 3.96 -0.76 -16.50
C LEU A 112 2.66 -1.24 -15.86
N SER A 113 1.53 -0.65 -16.28
CA SER A 113 0.20 -1.02 -15.83
C SER A 113 -0.13 -2.49 -16.12
N ALA A 114 0.19 -2.98 -17.33
CA ALA A 114 0.02 -4.39 -17.68
C ALA A 114 0.98 -5.30 -16.89
N THR A 115 2.25 -4.93 -16.80
CA THR A 115 3.30 -5.75 -16.18
C THR A 115 3.07 -5.96 -14.68
N ILE A 116 2.63 -4.92 -13.96
CA ILE A 116 2.30 -5.06 -12.53
C ILE A 116 1.09 -5.98 -12.31
N LYS A 117 0.16 -6.09 -13.27
CA LYS A 117 -1.02 -6.96 -13.13
C LYS A 117 -0.67 -8.44 -13.11
N ILE A 118 0.45 -8.85 -13.70
CA ILE A 118 0.91 -10.26 -13.74
C ILE A 118 0.92 -10.90 -12.35
N ILE A 119 1.28 -10.14 -11.32
CA ILE A 119 1.35 -10.62 -9.93
C ILE A 119 0.11 -10.28 -9.09
N LYS A 120 -0.93 -9.67 -9.68
CA LYS A 120 -2.16 -9.21 -9.00
C LYS A 120 -3.42 -9.94 -9.44
N VAL A 121 -3.40 -10.60 -10.60
CA VAL A 121 -4.54 -11.36 -11.13
C VAL A 121 -4.66 -12.72 -10.44
N ASN A 122 -5.88 -13.24 -10.34
CA ASN A 122 -6.17 -14.45 -9.57
C ASN A 122 -6.45 -15.68 -10.45
N THR A 123 -6.50 -15.52 -11.77
CA THR A 123 -6.78 -16.60 -12.72
C THR A 123 -5.64 -16.80 -13.71
N GLU A 124 -5.41 -18.05 -14.11
CA GLU A 124 -4.37 -18.38 -15.11
C GLU A 124 -4.65 -17.72 -16.48
N LYS A 125 -5.93 -17.57 -16.85
CA LYS A 125 -6.31 -16.91 -18.10
C LYS A 125 -5.92 -15.43 -18.08
N GLU A 126 -6.29 -14.69 -17.03
CA GLU A 126 -5.92 -13.27 -16.90
C GLU A 126 -4.39 -13.10 -16.79
N LYS A 127 -3.72 -14.05 -16.13
CA LYS A 127 -2.25 -14.07 -16.06
C LYS A 127 -1.63 -14.20 -17.44
N ALA A 128 -2.09 -15.15 -18.26
CA ALA A 128 -1.62 -15.31 -19.63
C ALA A 128 -1.86 -14.05 -20.49
N GLU A 129 -3.05 -13.45 -20.42
CA GLU A 129 -3.40 -12.23 -21.15
C GLU A 129 -2.53 -11.03 -20.74
N THR A 130 -2.26 -10.86 -19.44
CA THR A 130 -1.40 -9.77 -18.94
C THR A 130 0.08 -9.96 -19.30
N ILE A 131 0.56 -11.21 -19.36
CA ILE A 131 1.90 -11.54 -19.87
C ILE A 131 2.00 -11.19 -21.35
N GLU A 132 1.01 -11.57 -22.17
CA GLU A 132 0.98 -11.25 -23.59
C GLU A 132 0.98 -9.73 -23.83
N GLN A 133 0.17 -8.97 -23.07
CA GLN A 133 0.16 -7.51 -23.12
C GLN A 133 1.51 -6.89 -22.74
N SER A 134 2.17 -7.44 -21.71
CA SER A 134 3.51 -6.99 -21.30
C SER A 134 4.54 -7.25 -22.39
N PHE A 135 4.53 -8.44 -23.01
CA PHE A 135 5.42 -8.77 -24.12
C PHE A 135 5.16 -7.93 -25.36
N ALA A 136 3.90 -7.69 -25.74
CA ALA A 136 3.57 -6.81 -26.85
C ALA A 136 4.13 -5.40 -26.63
N GLY A 137 4.09 -4.89 -25.39
CA GLY A 137 4.68 -3.60 -25.10
C GLY A 137 6.22 -3.58 -25.09
N LEU A 138 6.86 -4.68 -24.68
CA LEU A 138 8.31 -4.83 -24.83
C LEU A 138 8.74 -4.89 -26.29
N SER A 139 7.97 -5.57 -27.17
CA SER A 139 8.24 -5.59 -28.61
C SER A 139 8.24 -4.18 -29.21
N LEU A 140 7.25 -3.36 -28.84
CA LEU A 140 7.19 -1.97 -29.30
C LEU A 140 8.39 -1.14 -28.80
N LEU A 141 8.83 -1.37 -27.56
CA LEU A 141 10.01 -0.71 -26.99
C LEU A 141 11.32 -1.18 -27.64
N GLU A 142 11.45 -2.47 -27.95
CA GLU A 142 12.60 -3.05 -28.66
C GLU A 142 12.71 -2.45 -30.07
N GLU A 143 11.61 -2.37 -30.81
CA GLU A 143 11.57 -1.70 -32.13
C GLU A 143 11.89 -0.21 -32.03
N ALA A 144 11.34 0.47 -31.02
CA ALA A 144 11.60 1.89 -30.79
C ALA A 144 13.07 2.14 -30.45
N TYR A 145 13.66 1.24 -29.65
CA TYR A 145 15.08 1.23 -29.35
C TYR A 145 15.85 1.07 -30.65
N GLU A 146 15.66 -0.01 -31.41
CA GLU A 146 16.37 -0.24 -32.67
C GLU A 146 16.37 0.98 -33.62
N LYS A 147 15.19 1.58 -33.84
CA LYS A 147 15.01 2.75 -34.73
C LYS A 147 15.77 3.98 -34.24
N SER A 148 15.71 4.24 -32.93
CA SER A 148 16.33 5.43 -32.31
C SER A 148 17.82 5.24 -32.03
N PHE A 149 18.25 3.99 -31.87
CA PHE A 149 19.49 3.65 -31.21
C PHE A 149 20.66 3.39 -32.14
N LYS A 150 20.51 2.79 -33.33
CA LYS A 150 21.56 2.62 -34.36
C LYS A 150 23.02 2.49 -33.84
N GLY A 151 23.29 1.64 -32.85
CA GLY A 151 24.64 1.43 -32.26
C GLY A 151 25.00 2.25 -31.00
N LYS A 152 24.06 3.06 -30.52
CA LYS A 152 23.82 3.57 -29.16
C LYS A 152 24.44 2.83 -27.95
N PRO A 153 24.57 3.42 -26.74
CA PRO A 153 24.47 2.62 -25.50
C PRO A 153 23.16 2.79 -24.69
N PHE A 154 22.51 3.97 -24.77
CA PHE A 154 21.22 4.29 -24.10
C PHE A 154 20.14 4.84 -25.06
N PHE A 155 18.86 4.90 -24.63
CA PHE A 155 17.78 5.59 -25.38
C PHE A 155 18.10 7.08 -25.57
N GLY A 156 18.83 7.69 -24.63
CA GLY A 156 19.40 9.04 -24.72
C GLY A 156 20.63 9.16 -25.61
N GLY A 157 21.00 8.12 -26.36
CA GLY A 157 22.21 8.08 -27.17
C GLY A 157 23.42 7.63 -26.35
N ASP A 158 24.46 8.46 -26.26
CA ASP A 158 25.72 8.09 -25.60
C ASP A 158 25.63 8.08 -24.06
N ASN A 159 24.64 8.78 -23.49
CA ASN A 159 24.43 8.90 -22.04
C ASN A 159 23.00 8.47 -21.66
N ILE A 160 22.79 8.12 -20.38
CA ILE A 160 21.46 7.89 -19.83
C ILE A 160 20.61 9.15 -20.05
N GLY A 161 19.48 8.98 -20.76
CA GLY A 161 18.51 10.04 -21.00
C GLY A 161 17.20 9.83 -20.24
N TYR A 162 16.23 10.69 -20.54
CA TYR A 162 14.92 10.72 -19.90
C TYR A 162 14.18 9.38 -19.97
N LEU A 163 14.17 8.77 -21.15
CA LEU A 163 13.48 7.50 -21.38
C LEU A 163 14.21 6.33 -20.68
N ASP A 164 15.54 6.36 -20.62
CA ASP A 164 16.32 5.38 -19.86
C ASP A 164 15.96 5.41 -18.38
N ILE A 165 15.84 6.60 -17.78
CA ILE A 165 15.45 6.74 -16.37
C ILE A 165 14.00 6.29 -16.18
N ALA A 166 13.10 6.71 -17.07
CA ALA A 166 11.68 6.35 -17.00
C ALA A 166 11.48 4.83 -17.04
N PHE A 167 12.11 4.15 -17.98
CA PHE A 167 12.02 2.69 -18.12
C PHE A 167 12.86 1.94 -17.09
N GLY A 168 14.13 2.31 -16.99
CA GLY A 168 15.16 1.62 -16.23
C GLY A 168 14.93 1.62 -14.72
N SER A 169 14.29 2.68 -14.20
CA SER A 169 13.85 2.72 -12.80
C SER A 169 12.88 1.58 -12.41
N PHE A 170 12.22 0.95 -13.38
CA PHE A 170 11.34 -0.19 -13.16
C PHE A 170 12.04 -1.55 -13.19
N LEU A 171 13.29 -1.64 -13.68
CA LEU A 171 14.00 -2.93 -13.82
C LEU A 171 14.13 -3.71 -12.52
N CYS A 172 14.18 -3.03 -11.37
CA CYS A 172 14.19 -3.69 -10.06
C CYS A 172 12.90 -4.48 -9.80
N TRP A 173 11.75 -3.94 -10.21
CA TRP A 173 10.47 -4.60 -10.12
C TRP A 173 10.21 -5.58 -11.24
N VAL A 174 10.78 -5.39 -12.44
CA VAL A 174 10.82 -6.45 -13.46
C VAL A 174 11.43 -7.70 -12.85
N LYS A 175 12.64 -7.63 -12.28
CA LYS A 175 13.30 -8.77 -11.63
C LYS A 175 12.46 -9.38 -10.49
N ALA A 176 11.78 -8.54 -9.70
CA ALA A 176 10.90 -9.03 -8.64
C ALA A 176 9.68 -9.77 -9.20
N ILE A 177 9.04 -9.24 -10.26
CA ILE A 177 7.91 -9.88 -10.94
C ILE A 177 8.34 -11.17 -11.63
N GLU A 178 9.52 -11.21 -12.26
CA GLU A 178 10.07 -12.44 -12.83
C GLU A 178 10.20 -13.52 -11.76
N LYS A 179 10.72 -13.16 -10.57
CA LYS A 179 10.88 -14.09 -9.44
C LYS A 179 9.55 -14.55 -8.82
N ILE A 180 8.55 -13.67 -8.75
CA ILE A 180 7.23 -14.02 -8.16
C ILE A 180 6.39 -14.85 -9.14
N SER A 181 6.41 -14.50 -10.43
CA SER A 181 5.53 -15.08 -11.42
C SER A 181 6.11 -16.28 -12.16
N ASP A 182 7.42 -16.51 -12.03
CA ASP A 182 8.23 -17.47 -12.80
C ASP A 182 8.20 -17.22 -14.32
N VAL A 183 8.07 -15.95 -14.71
CA VAL A 183 8.03 -15.52 -16.11
C VAL A 183 9.21 -14.61 -16.39
N LYS A 184 10.08 -15.00 -17.33
CA LYS A 184 11.15 -14.12 -17.82
C LYS A 184 10.56 -13.03 -18.72
N LEU A 185 10.65 -11.77 -18.29
CA LEU A 185 10.06 -10.62 -18.97
C LEU A 185 11.02 -10.02 -20.00
N ILE A 186 12.21 -9.61 -19.56
CA ILE A 186 13.25 -9.11 -20.45
C ILE A 186 14.22 -10.27 -20.70
N ASP A 187 13.91 -11.03 -21.74
CA ASP A 187 14.64 -12.21 -22.18
C ASP A 187 15.53 -11.88 -23.40
N GLU A 188 16.81 -12.26 -23.38
CA GLU A 188 17.74 -11.94 -24.47
C GLU A 188 17.36 -12.61 -25.80
N ALA A 189 16.71 -13.76 -25.79
CA ALA A 189 16.29 -14.42 -27.03
C ALA A 189 15.09 -13.70 -27.69
N LYS A 190 14.26 -12.99 -26.91
CA LYS A 190 13.10 -12.23 -27.41
C LYS A 190 13.39 -10.75 -27.63
N PHE A 191 14.13 -10.13 -26.72
CA PHE A 191 14.39 -8.69 -26.66
C PHE A 191 15.90 -8.44 -26.45
N PRO A 192 16.75 -8.82 -27.42
CA PRO A 192 18.21 -8.78 -27.27
C PRO A 192 18.76 -7.38 -27.02
N LEU A 193 18.18 -6.33 -27.64
CA LEU A 193 18.64 -4.96 -27.46
C LEU A 193 18.27 -4.44 -26.08
N LEU A 194 17.03 -4.66 -25.64
CA LEU A 194 16.57 -4.28 -24.30
C LEU A 194 17.29 -5.07 -23.20
N ALA A 195 17.60 -6.35 -23.41
CA ALA A 195 18.36 -7.14 -22.44
C ALA A 195 19.77 -6.54 -22.21
N LYS A 196 20.49 -6.26 -23.30
CA LYS A 196 21.81 -5.62 -23.25
C LYS A 196 21.75 -4.20 -22.70
N TRP A 197 20.69 -3.45 -23.04
CA TRP A 197 20.44 -2.13 -22.47
C TRP A 197 20.23 -2.20 -20.96
N ALA A 198 19.41 -3.13 -20.47
CA ALA A 198 19.11 -3.27 -19.06
C ALA A 198 20.36 -3.62 -18.24
N GLU A 199 21.25 -4.45 -18.79
CA GLU A 199 22.56 -4.74 -18.20
C GLU A 199 23.44 -3.50 -18.11
N ARG A 200 23.57 -2.74 -19.22
CA ARG A 200 24.34 -1.48 -19.24
C ARG A 200 23.78 -0.46 -18.26
N PHE A 201 22.47 -0.22 -18.29
CA PHE A 201 21.79 0.72 -17.41
C PHE A 201 22.00 0.34 -15.94
N GLY A 202 21.81 -0.93 -15.57
CA GLY A 202 22.01 -1.41 -14.20
C GLY A 202 23.46 -1.35 -13.71
N SER A 203 24.43 -1.24 -14.63
CA SER A 203 25.86 -1.16 -14.31
C SER A 203 26.36 0.26 -14.09
N VAL A 204 25.58 1.29 -14.47
CA VAL A 204 25.96 2.69 -14.24
C VAL A 204 25.94 3.00 -12.74
N ALA A 205 27.00 3.64 -12.23
CA ALA A 205 27.16 3.92 -10.80
C ALA A 205 25.95 4.65 -10.19
N ALA A 206 25.47 5.71 -10.87
CA ALA A 206 24.30 6.49 -10.45
C ALA A 206 23.01 5.67 -10.37
N VAL A 207 22.93 4.54 -11.09
CA VAL A 207 21.79 3.62 -11.05
C VAL A 207 22.01 2.58 -9.95
N LYS A 208 23.17 1.92 -9.96
CA LYS A 208 23.52 0.80 -9.05
C LYS A 208 23.34 1.16 -7.57
N GLU A 209 23.64 2.40 -7.18
CA GLU A 209 23.50 2.89 -5.80
C GLU A 209 22.05 3.04 -5.34
N HIS A 210 21.09 3.12 -6.26
CA HIS A 210 19.68 3.42 -5.95
C HIS A 210 18.72 2.28 -6.27
N ILE A 211 19.16 1.27 -7.01
CA ILE A 211 18.35 0.08 -7.31
C ILE A 211 18.23 -0.81 -6.06
N PRO A 212 17.00 -1.05 -5.56
CA PRO A 212 16.82 -1.92 -4.41
C PRO A 212 17.14 -3.38 -4.72
N ASN A 213 17.57 -4.11 -3.68
CA ASN A 213 17.74 -5.57 -3.76
C ASN A 213 16.41 -6.26 -4.10
N THR A 214 16.45 -7.18 -5.07
CA THR A 214 15.27 -7.90 -5.57
C THR A 214 14.57 -8.71 -4.49
N ASP A 215 15.30 -9.43 -3.64
CA ASP A 215 14.70 -10.25 -2.57
C ASP A 215 13.96 -9.40 -1.55
N LYS A 216 14.54 -8.23 -1.22
CA LYS A 216 13.88 -7.26 -0.33
C LYS A 216 12.59 -6.72 -0.96
N LEU A 217 12.54 -6.49 -2.27
CA LEU A 217 11.32 -6.07 -2.97
C LEU A 217 10.25 -7.15 -2.96
N VAL A 218 10.64 -8.41 -3.21
CA VAL A 218 9.72 -9.56 -3.15
C VAL A 218 9.16 -9.73 -1.73
N GLU A 219 10.01 -9.66 -0.70
CA GLU A 219 9.57 -9.73 0.70
C GLU A 219 8.61 -8.58 1.05
N CYS A 220 8.92 -7.36 0.60
CA CYS A 220 8.06 -6.19 0.78
C CYS A 220 6.69 -6.41 0.14
N TYR A 221 6.66 -6.94 -1.09
CA TYR A 221 5.41 -7.26 -1.78
C TYR A 221 4.60 -8.32 -1.04
N SER A 222 5.20 -9.45 -0.67
CA SER A 222 4.49 -10.52 0.04
C SER A 222 3.90 -10.06 1.39
N LYS A 223 4.62 -9.21 2.13
CA LYS A 223 4.09 -8.58 3.36
C LYS A 223 2.89 -7.69 3.08
N GLN A 224 2.92 -6.91 2.00
CA GLN A 224 1.79 -6.07 1.61
C GLN A 224 0.59 -6.89 1.15
N GLU A 225 0.82 -7.93 0.34
CA GLU A 225 -0.23 -8.82 -0.15
C GLU A 225 -0.94 -9.53 1.00
N SER A 226 -0.19 -10.13 1.93
CA SER A 226 -0.74 -10.76 3.13
C SER A 226 -1.57 -9.77 3.99
N LEU A 227 -1.08 -8.55 4.21
CA LEU A 227 -1.85 -7.51 4.89
C LEU A 227 -3.13 -7.12 4.14
N SER A 228 -3.07 -7.07 2.80
CA SER A 228 -4.23 -6.75 1.97
C SER A 228 -5.29 -7.86 2.02
N GLN A 229 -4.87 -9.13 2.01
CA GLN A 229 -5.75 -10.28 2.17
C GLN A 229 -6.37 -10.31 3.56
N ILE A 230 -5.60 -10.01 4.61
CA ILE A 230 -6.11 -9.87 5.99
C ILE A 230 -7.16 -8.76 6.04
N LYS A 231 -6.86 -7.56 5.51
CA LYS A 231 -7.82 -6.45 5.49
C LYS A 231 -9.06 -6.77 4.67
N GLY A 232 -8.91 -7.34 3.47
CA GLY A 232 -10.02 -7.74 2.61
C GLY A 232 -10.92 -8.80 3.25
N GLY A 233 -10.32 -9.80 3.90
CA GLY A 233 -11.04 -10.80 4.69
C GLY A 233 -11.80 -10.17 5.85
N VAL A 234 -11.13 -9.31 6.64
CA VAL A 234 -11.74 -8.59 7.77
C VAL A 234 -12.88 -7.67 7.30
N PHE A 235 -12.73 -6.95 6.19
CA PHE A 235 -13.78 -6.06 5.65
C PHE A 235 -14.97 -6.84 5.09
N ASN A 236 -14.74 -7.98 4.43
CA ASN A 236 -15.81 -8.87 3.96
C ASN A 236 -16.58 -9.49 5.13
N GLU A 237 -15.92 -9.79 6.26
CA GLU A 237 -16.57 -10.28 7.48
C GLU A 237 -17.26 -9.17 8.29
N MET A 238 -16.71 -7.94 8.30
CA MET A 238 -17.28 -6.77 8.99
C MET A 238 -18.50 -6.17 8.31
N ASN A 239 -18.87 -6.60 7.10
CA ASN A 239 -20.11 -6.18 6.43
C ASN A 239 -21.37 -6.84 7.01
N GLN A 240 -21.23 -7.58 8.12
CA GLN A 240 -22.33 -7.97 9.00
C GLN A 240 -22.64 -6.82 9.97
N PRO A 241 -23.85 -6.23 9.96
CA PRO A 241 -24.20 -5.05 10.78
C PRO A 241 -23.93 -5.20 12.29
N SER A 242 -23.90 -6.44 12.79
CA SER A 242 -23.61 -6.77 14.19
C SER A 242 -22.15 -6.50 14.61
N LEU A 243 -21.18 -6.61 13.69
CA LEU A 243 -19.74 -6.49 14.00
C LEU A 243 -19.26 -5.03 14.07
N ILE A 244 -19.89 -4.12 13.30
CA ILE A 244 -19.56 -2.70 13.24
C ILE A 244 -19.80 -1.99 14.59
N ILE A 245 -20.85 -2.40 15.31
CA ILE A 245 -21.20 -1.82 16.62
C ILE A 245 -20.18 -2.26 17.69
N SER A 246 -19.83 -3.55 17.71
CA SER A 246 -18.88 -4.12 18.68
C SER A 246 -17.47 -3.55 18.53
N PHE A 247 -16.99 -3.36 17.30
CA PHE A 247 -15.64 -2.83 17.06
C PHE A 247 -15.50 -1.34 17.40
N ARG A 248 -16.55 -0.53 17.16
CA ARG A 248 -16.56 0.90 17.52
C ARG A 248 -16.50 1.12 19.04
N VAL A 249 -17.16 0.26 19.82
CA VAL A 249 -17.12 0.29 21.29
C VAL A 249 -15.71 -0.05 21.81
N ILE A 250 -15.06 -1.07 21.22
CA ILE A 250 -13.72 -1.51 21.62
C ILE A 250 -12.64 -0.47 21.26
N ILE A 251 -12.71 0.13 20.06
CA ILE A 251 -11.77 1.17 19.63
C ILE A 251 -11.89 2.42 20.51
N LYS A 252 -13.11 2.85 20.85
CA LYS A 252 -13.34 4.03 21.70
C LYS A 252 -12.80 3.83 23.12
N ALA A 253 -12.95 2.63 23.69
CA ALA A 253 -12.36 2.27 24.99
C ALA A 253 -10.82 2.29 24.98
N LYS A 254 -10.20 1.96 23.84
CA LYS A 254 -8.75 1.84 23.71
C LYS A 254 -8.05 3.20 23.46
N VAL A 255 -8.71 4.13 22.77
CA VAL A 255 -8.20 5.50 22.52
C VAL A 255 -8.13 6.34 23.80
N GLU A 256 -9.00 6.08 24.78
CA GLU A 256 -9.05 6.83 26.05
C GLU A 256 -8.14 6.27 27.16
N LYS A 257 -7.32 5.24 26.88
CA LYS A 257 -6.40 4.60 27.86
C LYS A 257 -7.05 4.22 29.21
N LYS A 258 -8.34 3.88 29.23
CA LYS A 258 -9.00 3.39 30.45
C LYS A 258 -8.86 1.87 30.58
N LYS A 259 -8.46 1.41 31.76
CA LYS A 259 -8.46 -0.02 32.13
C LYS A 259 -9.88 -0.58 31.93
N VAL A 260 -9.94 -1.81 31.42
CA VAL A 260 -11.17 -2.55 31.10
C VAL A 260 -12.10 -2.77 32.31
N GLU A 261 -11.67 -2.43 33.53
CA GLU A 261 -12.52 -2.39 34.74
C GLU A 261 -13.57 -1.26 34.73
N THR A 262 -13.51 -0.31 33.79
CA THR A 262 -14.50 0.77 33.65
C THR A 262 -15.56 0.49 32.58
N ILE A 263 -15.91 -0.77 32.30
CA ILE A 263 -17.07 -1.07 31.45
C ILE A 263 -18.36 -1.02 32.30
N GLU A 264 -18.35 -1.55 33.52
CA GLU A 264 -19.51 -1.56 34.43
C GLU A 264 -19.90 -0.15 34.89
N GLN A 265 -18.94 0.69 35.31
CA GLN A 265 -19.21 2.09 35.70
C GLN A 265 -19.56 3.00 34.52
N SER A 266 -19.10 2.69 33.30
CA SER A 266 -19.44 3.51 32.12
C SER A 266 -20.89 3.35 31.68
N PHE A 267 -21.56 2.26 32.07
CA PHE A 267 -23.00 2.11 31.89
C PHE A 267 -23.80 2.93 32.91
N GLU A 268 -23.30 3.09 34.14
CA GLU A 268 -23.93 3.89 35.21
C GLU A 268 -23.81 5.41 34.95
N ASP A 269 -22.66 5.91 34.49
CA ASP A 269 -22.41 7.36 34.37
C ASP A 269 -22.64 7.96 32.97
N SER A 270 -23.05 7.16 31.98
CA SER A 270 -23.29 7.69 30.64
C SER A 270 -24.53 8.60 30.63
N ALA A 271 -24.47 9.65 29.79
CA ALA A 271 -25.56 10.57 29.48
C ALA A 271 -26.89 9.90 29.06
N TYR A 272 -26.89 8.57 28.93
CA TYR A 272 -28.07 7.73 28.73
C TYR A 272 -29.00 7.73 29.95
N GLU A 273 -28.49 7.63 31.19
CA GLU A 273 -29.32 7.63 32.40
C GLU A 273 -29.98 9.02 32.64
N LYS A 274 -29.24 10.10 32.35
CA LYS A 274 -29.79 11.47 32.30
C LYS A 274 -30.83 11.66 31.19
N SER A 275 -30.70 10.97 30.05
CA SER A 275 -31.67 11.03 28.95
C SER A 275 -32.97 10.24 29.23
N LEU A 276 -32.92 9.33 30.21
CA LEU A 276 -34.01 8.45 30.62
C LEU A 276 -34.74 8.92 31.88
N LYS A 277 -34.11 9.79 32.70
CA LYS A 277 -34.79 10.44 33.84
C LYS A 277 -35.95 11.31 33.36
N GLY A 278 -37.17 10.87 33.66
CA GLY A 278 -38.42 11.61 33.42
C GLY A 278 -39.19 11.22 32.16
N LYS A 279 -38.76 10.20 31.39
CA LYS A 279 -39.57 9.66 30.29
C LYS A 279 -40.26 8.35 30.73
N PRO A 280 -41.57 8.17 30.47
CA PRO A 280 -42.27 6.98 30.90
C PRO A 280 -41.71 5.74 30.17
N PHE A 281 -41.23 4.80 30.97
CA PHE A 281 -40.79 3.47 30.55
C PHE A 281 -42.02 2.59 30.37
N PHE A 282 -42.37 2.23 29.14
CA PHE A 282 -43.27 1.11 28.87
C PHE A 282 -42.75 0.29 27.69
N GLY A 283 -42.52 -1.01 27.94
CA GLY A 283 -42.27 -2.01 26.91
C GLY A 283 -41.27 -3.11 27.33
N THR A 284 -41.74 -4.34 27.40
CA THR A 284 -41.05 -5.59 27.76
C THR A 284 -39.96 -6.07 26.77
N ASP A 285 -39.45 -5.17 25.91
CA ASP A 285 -38.59 -5.54 24.77
C ASP A 285 -37.09 -5.45 25.04
N ASN A 286 -36.64 -4.61 25.99
CA ASN A 286 -35.20 -4.35 26.19
C ASN A 286 -34.44 -5.53 26.82
N VAL A 287 -35.07 -6.28 27.74
CA VAL A 287 -34.47 -7.50 28.31
C VAL A 287 -34.45 -8.63 27.28
N ARG A 288 -35.46 -8.69 26.41
CA ARG A 288 -35.51 -9.60 25.26
C ARG A 288 -34.41 -9.29 24.26
N TYR A 289 -34.14 -8.01 23.99
CA TYR A 289 -33.08 -7.57 23.09
C TYR A 289 -31.69 -7.95 23.62
N LEU A 290 -31.45 -7.79 24.93
CA LEU A 290 -30.23 -8.22 25.59
C LEU A 290 -30.06 -9.74 25.63
N ASP A 291 -31.12 -10.52 25.91
CA ASP A 291 -31.09 -11.99 25.84
C ASP A 291 -30.82 -12.49 24.41
N ILE A 292 -31.45 -11.88 23.40
CA ILE A 292 -31.23 -12.20 21.99
C ILE A 292 -29.80 -11.84 21.56
N ALA A 293 -29.33 -10.63 21.85
CA ALA A 293 -27.97 -10.21 21.52
C ALA A 293 -26.91 -11.10 22.19
N PHE A 294 -27.14 -11.49 23.45
CA PHE A 294 -26.23 -12.38 24.18
C PHE A 294 -26.25 -13.82 23.64
N ARG A 295 -27.41 -14.34 23.24
CA ARG A 295 -27.53 -15.65 22.58
C ARG A 295 -26.89 -15.69 21.19
N TYR A 296 -27.03 -14.62 20.41
CA TYR A 296 -26.34 -14.47 19.13
C TYR A 296 -24.83 -14.41 19.32
N PHE A 297 -24.35 -13.69 20.34
CA PHE A 297 -22.93 -13.64 20.71
C PHE A 297 -22.41 -15.01 21.16
N LEU A 298 -23.15 -15.76 21.98
CA LEU A 298 -22.79 -17.13 22.41
C LEU A 298 -22.78 -18.15 21.25
N CYS A 299 -23.77 -18.10 20.36
CA CYS A 299 -23.77 -18.92 19.15
C CYS A 299 -22.60 -18.58 18.22
N TRP A 300 -22.24 -17.30 18.15
CA TRP A 300 -21.11 -16.81 17.36
C TRP A 300 -19.75 -17.28 17.92
N VAL A 301 -19.54 -17.20 19.25
CA VAL A 301 -18.34 -17.74 19.91
C VAL A 301 -18.24 -19.26 19.70
N LYS A 302 -19.33 -20.00 19.84
CA LYS A 302 -19.37 -21.46 19.61
C LYS A 302 -19.18 -21.86 18.14
N MET A 303 -19.59 -21.00 17.19
CA MET A 303 -19.30 -21.21 15.77
C MET A 303 -17.82 -20.96 15.48
N ILE A 304 -17.23 -19.91 16.03
CA ILE A 304 -15.80 -19.58 15.91
C ILE A 304 -14.92 -20.70 16.45
N GLU A 305 -15.26 -21.27 17.61
CA GLU A 305 -14.51 -22.41 18.19
C GLU A 305 -14.54 -23.68 17.33
N LYS A 306 -15.50 -23.82 16.39
CA LYS A 306 -15.62 -24.99 15.50
C LYS A 306 -14.98 -24.79 14.12
N ILE A 307 -14.42 -23.62 13.84
CA ILE A 307 -13.80 -23.32 12.55
C ILE A 307 -12.32 -23.72 12.61
N SER A 308 -11.88 -24.60 11.71
CA SER A 308 -10.51 -25.19 11.67
C SER A 308 -9.38 -24.16 11.56
N TRP A 309 -9.67 -22.94 11.10
CA TRP A 309 -8.73 -21.82 11.06
C TRP A 309 -8.53 -21.17 12.44
N VAL A 310 -9.50 -21.25 13.35
CA VAL A 310 -9.41 -20.71 14.72
C VAL A 310 -8.52 -21.59 15.60
N GLU A 311 -8.46 -22.90 15.35
CA GLU A 311 -7.42 -23.77 15.93
C GLU A 311 -6.00 -23.33 15.48
N ARG A 312 -5.87 -22.88 14.23
CA ARG A 312 -4.62 -22.31 13.71
C ARG A 312 -4.30 -20.94 14.33
N LEU A 313 -5.27 -20.05 14.52
CA LEU A 313 -5.06 -18.75 15.16
C LEU A 313 -4.83 -18.84 16.67
N SER A 314 -5.49 -19.77 17.37
CA SER A 314 -5.32 -20.01 18.80
C SER A 314 -3.96 -20.62 19.16
N SER A 315 -3.22 -21.14 18.17
CA SER A 315 -1.82 -21.52 18.31
C SER A 315 -0.86 -20.31 18.40
N ILE A 316 -1.33 -19.11 18.02
CA ILE A 316 -0.59 -17.85 18.16
C ILE A 316 -0.76 -17.35 19.60
N LYS A 317 0.34 -17.31 20.36
CA LYS A 317 0.36 -17.03 21.81
C LYS A 317 -0.42 -15.77 22.22
N VAL A 318 -0.33 -14.69 21.41
CA VAL A 318 -1.02 -13.41 21.63
C VAL A 318 -2.55 -13.53 21.48
N VAL A 319 -3.02 -14.38 20.57
CA VAL A 319 -4.46 -14.60 20.31
C VAL A 319 -5.09 -15.43 21.42
N LYS A 320 -4.34 -16.41 21.96
CA LYS A 320 -4.79 -17.30 23.04
C LYS A 320 -5.08 -16.59 24.36
N GLU A 321 -4.40 -15.48 24.63
CA GLU A 321 -4.56 -14.68 25.86
C GLU A 321 -5.77 -13.73 25.82
N HIS A 322 -6.34 -13.45 24.64
CA HIS A 322 -7.31 -12.36 24.44
C HIS A 322 -8.67 -12.80 23.88
N ILE A 323 -8.84 -14.09 23.54
CA ILE A 323 -10.16 -14.65 23.20
C ILE A 323 -10.84 -15.08 24.51
N PRO A 324 -12.06 -14.61 24.83
CA PRO A 324 -12.80 -15.09 25.98
C PRO A 324 -13.13 -16.58 25.81
N GLN A 325 -12.71 -17.41 26.75
CA GLN A 325 -13.05 -18.85 26.74
C GLN A 325 -14.58 -19.01 26.85
N SER A 326 -15.18 -19.79 25.95
CA SER A 326 -16.64 -19.99 25.90
C SER A 326 -17.22 -20.46 27.22
N ASP A 327 -16.49 -21.27 27.99
CA ASP A 327 -16.91 -21.76 29.30
C ASP A 327 -17.18 -20.61 30.30
N LYS A 328 -16.37 -19.56 30.29
CA LYS A 328 -16.55 -18.38 31.18
C LYS A 328 -17.77 -17.55 30.78
N LEU A 329 -18.08 -17.47 29.48
CA LEU A 329 -19.27 -16.78 28.96
C LEU A 329 -20.55 -17.58 29.23
N VAL A 330 -20.49 -18.90 29.15
CA VAL A 330 -21.59 -19.81 29.51
C VAL A 330 -21.88 -19.73 31.01
N GLU A 331 -20.84 -19.64 31.83
CA GLU A 331 -20.97 -19.46 33.27
C GLU A 331 -21.62 -18.11 33.63
N PHE A 332 -21.17 -17.00 33.02
CA PHE A 332 -21.78 -15.68 33.21
C PHE A 332 -23.26 -15.65 32.83
N TYR A 333 -23.64 -16.23 31.69
CA TYR A 333 -25.05 -16.34 31.31
C TYR A 333 -25.87 -17.13 32.31
N SER A 334 -25.34 -18.27 32.75
CA SER A 334 -26.05 -19.18 33.65
C SER A 334 -26.21 -18.60 35.06
N LYS A 335 -25.21 -17.84 35.54
CA LYS A 335 -25.19 -17.28 36.90
C LYS A 335 -25.80 -15.89 37.01
N VAL A 336 -25.81 -15.09 35.95
CA VAL A 336 -26.20 -13.66 36.02
C VAL A 336 -27.44 -13.37 35.19
N LEU A 337 -27.40 -13.62 33.87
CA LEU A 337 -28.46 -13.21 32.96
C LEU A 337 -29.70 -14.11 33.02
N LYS A 338 -29.52 -15.42 33.16
CA LYS A 338 -30.62 -16.40 33.25
C LYS A 338 -31.48 -16.19 34.52
N PRO A 339 -30.91 -15.95 35.72
CA PRO A 339 -31.70 -15.57 36.89
C PRO A 339 -32.43 -14.23 36.74
N MET A 340 -31.79 -13.20 36.19
CA MET A 340 -32.43 -11.89 35.95
C MET A 340 -33.63 -12.01 35.02
N ARG A 341 -33.53 -12.80 33.94
CA ARG A 341 -34.64 -13.10 33.03
C ARG A 341 -35.80 -13.76 33.73
N ASN A 342 -35.52 -14.75 34.58
CA ASN A 342 -36.54 -15.50 35.32
C ASN A 342 -37.22 -14.65 36.40
N ALA A 343 -36.51 -13.68 36.99
CA ALA A 343 -37.07 -12.72 37.93
C ALA A 343 -37.99 -11.67 37.26
N SER A 344 -37.78 -11.39 35.96
CA SER A 344 -38.59 -10.47 35.16
C SER A 344 -39.81 -11.10 34.45
N ALA A 345 -40.06 -12.40 34.64
CA ALA A 345 -41.26 -13.05 34.09
C ALA A 345 -42.49 -12.66 34.93
N PRO A 346 -43.61 -12.22 34.32
CA PRO A 346 -44.79 -11.80 35.07
C PRO A 346 -45.36 -12.98 35.88
N LYS A 347 -45.52 -12.79 37.21
CA LYS A 347 -46.37 -13.67 38.03
C LYS A 347 -47.78 -13.58 37.47
N GLN A 348 -48.37 -14.71 37.09
CA GLN A 348 -49.81 -14.77 36.83
C GLN A 348 -50.52 -14.39 38.13
N LEU A 349 -51.18 -13.22 38.12
CA LEU A 349 -52.17 -12.85 39.14
C LEU A 349 -53.39 -13.75 38.92
N ILE A 350 -53.73 -14.54 39.94
CA ILE A 350 -55.09 -15.11 40.12
C ILE A 350 -56.03 -13.98 40.51
#